data_AF-A0A958TG20-F1
#
_entry.id   AF-A0A958TG20-F1
#
_cell.length_a   1.000
_cell.length_b   1.000
_cell.length_c   1.000
_cell.angle_alpha   90.00
_cell.angle_beta   90.00
_cell.angle_gamma   90.00
#
_symmetry.space_group_name_H-M   'P 1'
#
loop_
_entity.id
_entity.type
_entity.pdbx_description
1 polymer ?
#
loop_
_entity_poly.entity_id
_entity_poly.type
_entity_poly.pdbx_seq_one_letter_code
_entity_poly.pdbx_strand_id
1 'polypeptide(L)'
;WERVRKNSPQMVDKRTSQNITYTPDFIGENEEWFIEVKGRPNESFPIRWKLFKKKMSERENPPIIFKPTNKMDCIQVVEILKSKGYAKQ
;
A
#
# COMPACT_ATOMS: atom_id res chain seq x y z
N TRP A 1 11.42 48.78 -12.19
CA TRP A 1 12.20 47.67 -12.74
C TRP A 1 11.83 46.48 -11.84
N GLU A 2 11.14 45.42 -12.21
CA GLU A 2 10.59 44.87 -13.45
C GLU A 2 9.04 44.97 -13.47
N ARG A 3 8.43 44.96 -14.66
CA ARG A 3 6.97 44.85 -14.82
C ARG A 3 6.57 43.37 -14.78
N VAL A 4 6.00 42.90 -13.66
CA VAL A 4 5.36 41.57 -13.61
C VAL A 4 4.21 41.55 -14.63
N ARG A 5 4.29 40.68 -15.64
CA ARG A 5 3.25 40.55 -16.67
C ARG A 5 1.98 40.01 -16.02
N LYS A 6 0.95 40.87 -15.89
CA LYS A 6 -0.37 40.53 -15.32
C LYS A 6 -1.16 39.49 -16.14
N ASN A 7 -0.69 39.12 -17.34
CA ASN A 7 -1.34 38.16 -18.23
C ASN A 7 -0.54 36.84 -18.36
N SER A 8 -0.03 36.34 -17.24
CA SER A 8 0.45 34.96 -17.19
C SER A 8 -0.79 34.06 -17.26
N PRO A 9 -0.93 33.13 -18.22
CA PRO A 9 -2.03 32.17 -18.20
C PRO A 9 -2.03 31.51 -16.82
N GLN A 10 -3.16 31.57 -16.11
CA GLN A 10 -3.30 30.85 -14.86
C GLN A 10 -2.92 29.39 -15.12
N MET A 11 -2.01 28.83 -14.31
CA MET A 11 -1.72 27.41 -14.35
C MET A 11 -2.97 26.67 -13.92
N VAL A 12 -3.85 26.38 -14.87
CA VAL A 12 -5.03 25.55 -14.65
C VAL A 12 -4.54 24.11 -14.68
N ASP A 13 -4.43 23.47 -13.52
CA ASP A 13 -4.11 22.04 -13.46
C ASP A 13 -5.31 21.26 -14.01
N LYS A 14 -5.24 20.92 -15.31
CA LYS A 14 -6.27 20.14 -16.03
C LYS A 14 -6.14 18.63 -15.77
N ARG A 15 -5.25 18.19 -14.88
CA ARG A 15 -5.08 16.77 -14.60
C ARG A 15 -6.31 16.26 -13.84
N THR A 16 -7.04 15.35 -14.47
CA THR A 16 -8.07 14.57 -13.79
C THR A 16 -7.40 13.72 -12.72
N SER A 17 -7.60 14.07 -11.45
CA SER A 17 -7.15 13.25 -10.31
C SER A 17 -7.75 11.87 -10.42
N GLN A 18 -6.93 10.87 -10.77
CA GLN A 18 -7.37 9.48 -10.73
C GLN A 18 -7.30 8.96 -9.29
N ASN A 19 -8.35 8.24 -8.88
CA ASN A 19 -8.37 7.55 -7.60
C ASN A 19 -7.21 6.55 -7.54
N ILE A 20 -6.41 6.62 -6.48
CA ILE A 20 -5.29 5.68 -6.28
C ILE A 20 -5.85 4.43 -5.61
N THR A 21 -6.05 3.38 -6.41
CA THR A 21 -6.38 2.04 -5.89
C THR A 21 -5.10 1.30 -5.50
N TYR A 22 -5.11 0.65 -4.34
CA TYR A 22 -4.05 -0.26 -3.90
C TYR A 22 -4.65 -1.64 -3.66
N THR A 23 -4.09 -2.64 -4.33
CA THR A 23 -4.52 -4.04 -4.21
C THR A 23 -3.37 -4.82 -3.60
N PRO A 24 -3.51 -5.32 -2.36
CA PRO A 24 -2.53 -6.23 -1.76
C PRO A 24 -2.48 -7.54 -2.57
N ASP A 25 -1.31 -8.17 -2.63
CA ASP A 25 -1.14 -9.40 -3.42
C ASP A 25 -1.93 -10.58 -2.82
N PHE A 26 -2.00 -10.69 -1.49
CA PHE A 26 -2.88 -11.64 -0.79
C PHE A 26 -3.68 -10.97 0.33
N ILE A 27 -4.90 -11.47 0.52
CA ILE A 27 -5.87 -10.98 1.50
C ILE A 27 -6.38 -12.19 2.29
N GLY A 28 -6.33 -12.09 3.62
CA GLY A 28 -6.91 -13.08 4.52
C GLY A 28 -8.44 -13.03 4.53
N GLU A 29 -9.06 -14.12 4.98
CA GLU A 29 -10.50 -14.14 5.23
C GLU A 29 -10.87 -13.00 6.19
N ASN A 30 -12.01 -12.35 5.94
CA ASN A 30 -12.47 -11.17 6.70
C ASN A 30 -11.45 -10.00 6.79
N GLU A 31 -10.48 -9.94 5.88
CA GLU A 31 -9.43 -8.91 5.85
C GLU A 31 -8.55 -8.87 7.12
N GLU A 32 -8.40 -9.98 7.84
CA GLU A 32 -7.62 -10.03 9.10
C GLU A 32 -6.11 -9.88 8.89
N TRP A 33 -5.62 -10.24 7.71
CA TRP A 33 -4.22 -10.09 7.35
C TRP A 33 -4.04 -9.79 5.86
N PHE A 34 -2.91 -9.17 5.54
CA PHE A 34 -2.52 -8.80 4.19
C PHE A 34 -1.06 -9.19 3.95
N ILE A 35 -0.77 -9.74 2.77
CA ILE A 35 0.61 -10.01 2.35
C ILE A 35 0.89 -9.25 1.06
N GLU A 36 1.97 -8.49 1.08
CA GLU A 36 2.53 -7.84 -0.10
C GLU A 36 3.84 -8.53 -0.50
N VAL A 37 3.86 -9.14 -1.68
CA VAL A 37 5.01 -9.84 -2.26
C VAL A 37 5.55 -9.04 -3.45
N LYS A 38 6.43 -8.07 -3.17
CA LYS A 38 7.12 -7.30 -4.22
C LYS A 38 8.61 -7.63 -4.25
N GLY A 39 9.08 -8.11 -5.40
CA GLY A 39 10.50 -8.39 -5.66
C GLY A 39 11.32 -7.18 -6.12
N ARG A 40 10.69 -6.15 -6.71
CA ARG A 40 11.35 -4.88 -7.08
C ARG A 40 10.42 -3.70 -6.76
N PRO A 41 10.83 -2.74 -5.92
CA PRO A 41 10.01 -1.56 -5.65
C PRO A 41 9.91 -0.69 -6.90
N ASN A 42 8.69 -0.23 -7.22
CA ASN A 42 8.47 0.83 -8.20
C ASN A 42 8.46 2.21 -7.50
N GLU A 43 8.59 3.30 -8.26
CA GLU A 43 8.64 4.66 -7.71
C GLU A 43 7.37 5.05 -6.95
N SER A 44 6.21 4.49 -7.33
CA SER A 44 4.92 4.77 -6.69
C SER A 44 4.68 3.97 -5.39
N PHE A 45 5.46 2.91 -5.16
CA PHE A 45 5.21 1.93 -4.11
C PHE A 45 5.35 2.53 -2.71
N PRO A 46 6.40 3.33 -2.39
CA PRO A 46 6.53 3.93 -1.07
C PRO A 46 5.32 4.77 -0.68
N ILE A 47 4.75 5.51 -1.63
CA ILE A 47 3.56 6.35 -1.41
C ILE A 47 2.33 5.48 -1.18
N ARG A 48 2.08 4.49 -2.04
CA ARG A 48 0.94 3.58 -1.90
C ARG A 48 1.01 2.77 -0.60
N TRP A 49 2.18 2.28 -0.24
CA TRP A 49 2.42 1.55 1.02
C TRP A 49 2.20 2.42 2.24
N LYS A 50 2.66 3.68 2.20
CA LYS A 50 2.43 4.64 3.28
C LYS A 50 0.94 4.92 3.48
N LEU A 51 0.20 5.16 2.39
CA LEU A 51 -1.24 5.39 2.43
C LEU A 51 -2.01 4.15 2.89
N PHE A 52 -1.61 2.97 2.42
CA PHE A 52 -2.19 1.70 2.83
C PHE A 52 -2.05 1.49 4.34
N LYS A 53 -0.83 1.58 4.88
CA LYS A 53 -0.60 1.43 6.32
C LYS A 53 -1.40 2.43 7.15
N LYS A 54 -1.46 3.69 6.72
CA LYS A 54 -2.27 4.72 7.39
C LYS A 54 -3.75 4.31 7.44
N LYS A 55 -4.32 3.90 6.30
CA LYS A 55 -5.71 3.45 6.22
C LYS A 55 -5.98 2.21 7.08
N MET A 56 -5.02 1.29 7.19
CA MET A 56 -5.16 0.09 8.04
C MET A 56 -5.07 0.43 9.53
N SER A 57 -4.21 1.37 9.92
CA SER A 57 -4.08 1.83 11.31
C SER A 57 -5.29 2.63 11.81
N GLU A 58 -6.08 3.22 10.91
CA GLU A 58 -7.32 3.94 11.25
C GLU A 58 -8.53 3.00 11.45
N ARG A 59 -8.39 1.70 11.21
CA ARG A 59 -9.46 0.71 11.44
C ARG A 59 -9.58 0.40 12.93
N GLU A 60 -10.79 0.08 13.38
CA GLU A 60 -11.06 -0.35 14.76
C GLU A 60 -10.31 -1.63 15.12
N ASN A 61 -10.25 -2.59 14.19
CA ASN A 61 -9.43 -3.80 14.31
C ASN A 61 -8.31 -3.78 13.25
N PRO A 62 -7.09 -3.34 13.60
CA PRO A 62 -6.01 -3.23 12.63
C PRO A 62 -5.54 -4.62 12.18
N PRO A 63 -5.49 -4.88 10.86
CA PRO A 63 -5.10 -6.17 10.32
C PRO A 63 -3.58 -6.38 10.38
N ILE A 64 -3.15 -7.64 10.30
CA ILE A 64 -1.72 -7.98 10.31
C ILE A 64 -1.17 -7.80 8.90
N ILE A 65 -0.11 -7.01 8.77
CA ILE A 65 0.48 -6.68 7.47
C ILE A 65 1.85 -7.33 7.35
N PHE A 66 2.02 -8.19 6.36
CA PHE A 66 3.29 -8.83 6.03
C PHE A 66 3.86 -8.27 4.73
N LYS A 67 5.17 -8.06 4.71
CA LYS A 67 5.92 -7.70 3.51
C LYS A 67 7.22 -8.51 3.46
N PRO A 68 7.14 -9.82 3.17
CA PRO A 68 8.33 -10.65 3.08
C PRO A 68 9.21 -10.20 1.92
N THR A 69 10.51 -10.11 2.15
CA THR A 69 11.49 -9.70 1.12
C THR A 69 12.35 -10.86 0.66
N ASN A 70 12.71 -11.75 1.60
CA ASN A 70 13.56 -12.90 1.35
C ASN A 70 12.77 -14.20 1.44
N LYS A 71 13.35 -15.28 0.91
CA LYS A 71 12.77 -16.63 1.00
C LYS A 71 12.52 -17.05 2.45
N MET A 72 13.42 -16.68 3.37
CA MET A 72 13.26 -16.96 4.80
C MET A 72 12.06 -16.23 5.41
N ASP A 73 11.86 -14.95 5.06
CA ASP A 73 10.69 -14.19 5.49
C ASP A 73 9.40 -14.85 4.99
N CYS A 74 9.38 -15.33 3.74
CA CYS A 74 8.23 -16.03 3.18
C CYS A 74 7.90 -17.29 4.01
N ILE A 75 8.92 -18.08 4.37
CA ILE A 75 8.75 -19.29 5.19
C ILE A 75 8.17 -18.91 6.56
N GLN A 76 8.70 -17.87 7.20
CA GLN A 76 8.21 -17.38 8.50
C GLN A 76 6.76 -16.89 8.42
N VAL A 77 6.40 -16.13 7.39
CA VAL A 77 5.02 -15.66 7.20
C VAL A 77 4.06 -16.84 7.07
N VAL A 78 4.43 -17.86 6.29
CA VAL A 78 3.62 -19.09 6.15
C VAL A 78 3.48 -19.82 7.48
N GLU A 79 4.55 -19.92 8.28
CA GLU A 79 4.52 -20.54 9.60
C GLU A 79 3.62 -19.76 10.58
N ILE A 80 3.71 -18.43 10.58
CA ILE A 80 2.83 -17.56 11.37
C ILE A 80 1.36 -17.77 10.98
N LEU A 81 1.06 -17.82 9.68
CA LEU A 81 -0.31 -18.04 9.20
C LEU A 81 -0.85 -19.41 9.61
N LYS A 82 -0.03 -20.46 9.52
CA LYS A 82 -0.40 -21.81 9.98
C LYS A 82 -0.66 -21.85 11.49
N SER A 83 0.22 -21.24 12.28
CA SER A 83 0.10 -21.17 13.74
C SER A 83 -1.17 -20.44 14.19
N LYS A 84 -1.58 -19.40 13.44
CA LYS A 84 -2.84 -18.67 13.68
C LYS A 84 -4.10 -19.39 13.21
N GLY A 85 -3.98 -20.57 12.58
CA GLY A 85 -5.13 -21.33 12.09
C GLY A 85 -5.72 -20.82 10.78
N TYR A 86 -5.03 -19.92 10.06
CA TYR A 86 -5.49 -19.43 8.76
C TYR A 86 -5.28 -20.43 7.62
N ALA A 87 -4.46 -21.45 7.83
CA ALA A 87 -4.34 -22.57 6.91
C ALA A 87 -5.47 -23.56 7.18
N LYS A 88 -6.44 -23.65 6.28
CA LYS A 88 -7.36 -24.81 6.25
C LYS A 88 -6.54 -26.08 6.03
N GLN A 89 -6.88 -27.13 6.79
CA GLN A 89 -6.39 -28.49 6.58
C GLN A 89 -6.83 -29.03 5.22
#